data_AF-A0A1A8CI62-F1
#
_entry.id   AF-A0A1A8CI62-F1
#
_cell.length_a   1.000
_cell.length_b   1.000
_cell.length_c   1.000
_cell.angle_alpha   90.00
_cell.angle_beta   90.00
_cell.angle_gamma   90.00
#
_symmetry.space_group_name_H-M   'P 1'
#
loop_
_entity.id
_entity.type
_entity.pdbx_description
1 polymer ?
#
loop_
_entity_poly.entity_id
_entity_poly.type
_entity_poly.pdbx_seq_one_letter_code
_entity_poly.pdbx_strand_id
1 'polypeptide(L)'
;SSAHILPVPINISCGRPSLDVLWFSSGPEVSALRLTAFLSVFDCVEFSELFGQIEDSLLGALCLITYVVLQVQTLSEEDVDAYLSQAVCQRLKSSPELQQIELPLLSSRAVQLGSLYVRGISHLLGANNASGCPLPSAALMPWHVFDGRLFHSKYLLAHRGVEKHELLDDDPSCLSQFLLLKEKLVETCRKRSRALQSRPRAPERSLSPSPGGSSGEDWRQRGETAGGHQRGWGWRERRGQNVYKSRDRMWGRGGHRGRGQDFYSCHSSEDMSRCLKLPRGRSNHYRGRYQLAPRWPHPSAP
;
A
#
# COMPACT_ATOMS: atom_id res chain seq x y z
N SER A 1 9.44 7.52 31.83
CA SER A 1 8.13 8.10 31.47
C SER A 1 7.49 7.31 30.35
N SER A 2 6.28 6.79 30.54
CA SER A 2 5.47 6.32 29.41
C SER A 2 4.95 7.53 28.64
N ALA A 3 5.35 7.67 27.38
CA ALA A 3 4.73 8.64 26.49
C ALA A 3 3.33 8.12 26.14
N HIS A 4 2.30 8.71 26.75
CA HIS A 4 0.93 8.48 26.33
C HIS A 4 0.74 9.11 24.94
N ILE A 5 0.70 8.28 23.90
CA ILE A 5 0.32 8.69 22.56
C ILE A 5 -1.19 8.98 22.61
N LEU A 6 -1.54 10.23 22.88
CA LEU A 6 -2.92 10.68 22.80
C LEU A 6 -3.35 10.68 21.32
N PRO A 7 -4.48 10.05 20.96
CA PRO A 7 -4.97 10.11 19.59
C PRO A 7 -5.35 11.55 19.24
N VAL A 8 -4.98 11.99 18.04
CA VAL A 8 -5.41 13.29 17.51
C VAL A 8 -6.94 13.30 17.44
N PRO A 9 -7.64 14.31 17.99
CA PRO A 9 -9.09 14.37 17.94
C PRO A 9 -9.59 14.42 16.48
N ILE A 10 -10.33 13.39 16.06
CA ILE A 10 -10.94 13.35 14.73
C ILE A 10 -12.22 14.19 14.76
N ASN A 11 -12.28 15.24 13.93
CA ASN A 11 -13.49 16.05 13.77
C ASN A 11 -14.42 15.40 12.73
N ILE A 12 -15.22 14.42 13.17
CA ILE A 12 -16.17 13.72 12.31
C ILE A 12 -17.39 14.62 12.06
N SER A 13 -17.47 15.21 10.87
CA SER A 13 -18.53 16.17 10.51
C SER A 13 -19.89 15.53 10.23
N CYS A 14 -19.94 14.23 9.90
CA CYS A 14 -21.18 13.51 9.59
C CYS A 14 -22.00 13.06 10.82
N GLY A 15 -21.73 13.61 12.00
CA GLY A 15 -22.14 13.01 13.28
C GLY A 15 -21.38 11.71 13.56
N ARG A 16 -21.48 11.15 14.77
CA ARG A 16 -20.80 9.88 15.12
C ARG A 16 -21.67 8.71 14.65
N PRO A 17 -21.39 8.06 13.51
CA PRO A 17 -22.25 6.99 13.03
C PRO A 17 -21.86 5.68 13.74
N SER A 18 -22.83 4.82 14.04
CA SER A 18 -22.50 3.49 14.56
C SER A 18 -21.90 2.62 13.46
N LEU A 19 -21.06 1.65 13.86
CA LEU A 19 -20.56 0.65 12.92
C LEU A 19 -21.70 -0.16 12.30
N ASP A 20 -22.82 -0.36 13.01
CA ASP A 20 -23.99 -1.06 12.48
C ASP A 20 -24.63 -0.29 11.31
N VAL A 21 -24.73 1.04 11.41
CA VAL A 21 -25.19 1.89 10.30
C VAL A 21 -24.20 1.82 9.14
N LEU A 22 -22.90 1.99 9.41
CA LEU A 22 -21.88 1.98 8.35
C LEU A 22 -21.75 0.62 7.65
N TRP A 23 -21.84 -0.51 8.37
CA TRP A 23 -21.48 -1.83 7.82
C TRP A 23 -22.70 -2.64 7.35
N PHE A 24 -23.85 -2.52 8.02
CA PHE A 24 -25.02 -3.38 7.75
C PHE A 24 -26.21 -2.66 7.12
N SER A 25 -26.23 -1.33 7.10
CA SER A 25 -27.28 -0.57 6.40
C SER A 25 -27.02 -0.43 4.90
N SER A 26 -28.07 -0.10 4.14
CA SER A 26 -28.05 0.08 2.68
C SER A 26 -28.86 1.31 2.27
N GLY A 27 -28.53 1.90 1.12
CA GLY A 27 -29.21 3.06 0.55
C GLY A 27 -28.24 4.17 0.14
N PRO A 28 -28.66 5.13 -0.70
CA PRO A 28 -27.80 6.21 -1.20
C PRO A 28 -27.28 7.11 -0.07
N GLU A 29 -28.12 7.40 0.93
CA GLU A 29 -27.73 8.16 2.13
C GLU A 29 -26.64 7.45 2.93
N VAL A 30 -26.71 6.11 3.04
CA VAL A 30 -25.67 5.30 3.70
C VAL A 30 -24.38 5.35 2.90
N SER A 31 -24.42 5.26 1.56
CA SER A 31 -23.23 5.40 0.71
C SER A 31 -22.56 6.78 0.87
N ALA A 32 -23.35 7.86 0.90
CA ALA A 32 -22.84 9.21 1.15
C ALA A 32 -22.24 9.35 2.56
N LEU A 33 -22.88 8.76 3.58
CA LEU A 33 -22.37 8.70 4.95
C LEU A 33 -21.05 7.93 5.05
N ARG A 34 -20.93 6.77 4.38
CA ARG A 34 -19.70 5.97 4.29
C ARG A 34 -18.54 6.79 3.70
N LEU A 35 -18.78 7.45 2.56
CA LEU A 35 -17.79 8.31 1.92
C LEU A 35 -17.38 9.48 2.84
N THR A 36 -18.36 10.15 3.46
CA THR A 36 -18.09 11.28 4.37
C THR A 36 -17.32 10.83 5.61
N ALA A 37 -17.62 9.66 6.17
CA ALA A 37 -16.88 9.07 7.29
C ALA A 37 -15.42 8.77 6.90
N PHE A 38 -15.19 8.16 5.73
CA PHE A 38 -13.85 7.90 5.20
C PHE A 38 -13.03 9.18 5.01
N LEU A 39 -13.61 10.19 4.35
CA LEU A 39 -12.94 11.47 4.11
C LEU A 39 -12.68 12.23 5.42
N SER A 40 -13.54 12.07 6.43
CA SER A 40 -13.34 12.66 7.77
C SER A 40 -12.12 12.09 8.49
N VAL A 41 -11.73 10.84 8.25
CA VAL A 41 -10.51 10.25 8.86
C VAL A 41 -9.24 10.94 8.35
N PHE A 42 -9.24 11.39 7.10
CA PHE A 42 -8.12 12.11 6.49
C PHE A 42 -8.28 13.64 6.54
N ASP A 43 -9.34 14.14 7.18
CA ASP A 43 -9.63 15.58 7.30
C ASP A 43 -9.86 16.26 5.92
N CYS A 44 -10.45 15.51 4.99
CA CYS A 44 -10.54 15.77 3.54
C CYS A 44 -11.99 15.75 2.99
N VAL A 45 -12.98 16.15 3.80
CA VAL A 45 -14.42 16.03 3.46
C VAL A 45 -14.79 16.75 2.16
N GLU A 46 -14.10 17.84 1.84
CA GLU A 46 -14.29 18.60 0.61
C GLU A 46 -13.95 17.82 -0.67
N PHE A 47 -13.16 16.74 -0.59
CA PHE A 47 -12.88 15.88 -1.75
C PHE A 47 -14.07 14.99 -2.14
N SER A 48 -15.19 15.04 -1.42
CA SER A 48 -16.44 14.37 -1.79
C SER A 48 -16.96 14.77 -3.17
N GLU A 49 -16.70 16.01 -3.62
CA GLU A 49 -17.06 16.46 -4.96
C GLU A 49 -16.30 15.71 -6.07
N LEU A 50 -15.08 15.24 -5.79
CA LEU A 50 -14.23 14.52 -6.76
C LEU A 50 -14.66 13.06 -6.92
N PHE A 51 -15.47 12.51 -6.01
CA PHE A 51 -15.92 11.12 -6.06
C PHE A 51 -16.78 10.89 -7.31
N GLY A 52 -16.35 9.93 -8.15
CA GLY A 52 -16.95 9.67 -9.46
C GLY A 52 -16.52 10.64 -10.58
N GLN A 53 -15.81 11.74 -10.28
CA GLN A 53 -15.17 12.60 -11.28
C GLN A 53 -13.74 12.15 -11.60
N ILE A 54 -13.03 11.65 -10.59
CA ILE A 54 -11.71 11.02 -10.73
C ILE A 54 -11.77 9.54 -10.35
N GLU A 55 -10.72 8.81 -10.70
CA GLU A 55 -10.59 7.40 -10.34
C GLU A 55 -10.42 7.20 -8.82
N ASP A 56 -11.01 6.15 -8.26
CA ASP A 56 -10.96 5.83 -6.83
C ASP A 56 -9.52 5.70 -6.29
N SER A 57 -8.59 5.22 -7.13
CA SER A 57 -7.16 5.12 -6.81
C SER A 57 -6.53 6.49 -6.59
N LEU A 58 -6.90 7.49 -7.40
CA LEU A 58 -6.45 8.87 -7.28
C LEU A 58 -7.11 9.59 -6.11
N LEU A 59 -8.40 9.35 -5.84
CA LEU A 59 -9.07 9.91 -4.66
C LEU A 59 -8.43 9.36 -3.38
N GLY A 60 -8.17 8.06 -3.31
CA GLY A 60 -7.44 7.43 -2.20
C GLY A 60 -6.02 7.99 -2.05
N ALA A 61 -5.28 8.12 -3.15
CA ALA A 61 -3.95 8.73 -3.16
C ALA A 61 -4.00 10.20 -2.66
N LEU A 62 -4.92 11.02 -3.15
CA LEU A 62 -5.07 12.43 -2.75
C LEU A 62 -5.37 12.56 -1.25
N CYS A 63 -6.28 11.74 -0.72
CA CYS A 63 -6.57 11.70 0.72
C CYS A 63 -5.31 11.37 1.54
N LEU A 64 -4.56 10.35 1.12
CA LEU A 64 -3.33 9.93 1.80
C LEU A 64 -2.23 10.99 1.72
N ILE A 65 -1.98 11.57 0.54
CA ILE A 65 -0.94 12.59 0.34
C ILE A 65 -1.29 13.84 1.15
N THR A 66 -2.56 14.27 1.14
CA THR A 66 -3.01 15.43 1.93
C THR A 66 -2.82 15.18 3.43
N TYR A 67 -3.23 14.02 3.94
CA TYR A 67 -2.97 13.63 5.32
C TYR A 67 -1.48 13.64 5.66
N VAL A 68 -0.62 13.08 4.82
CA VAL A 68 0.83 13.08 5.02
C VAL A 68 1.40 14.52 5.01
N VAL A 69 0.91 15.42 4.15
CA VAL A 69 1.30 16.84 4.10
C VAL A 69 0.90 17.61 5.36
N LEU A 70 -0.29 17.34 5.90
CA LEU A 70 -0.78 17.94 7.14
C LEU A 70 0.00 17.43 8.36
N GLN A 71 0.35 16.14 8.42
CA GLN A 71 1.08 15.55 9.55
C GLN A 71 2.60 15.79 9.50
N VAL A 72 3.20 15.89 8.31
CA VAL A 72 4.66 15.98 8.13
C VAL A 72 5.09 17.38 7.71
N GLN A 73 5.45 18.20 8.70
CA GLN A 73 5.88 19.59 8.53
C GLN A 73 7.14 19.76 7.64
N THR A 74 7.97 18.72 7.53
CA THR A 74 9.24 18.76 6.76
C THR A 74 9.09 18.46 5.27
N LEU A 75 7.85 18.27 4.77
CA LEU A 75 7.58 18.18 3.33
C LEU A 75 7.64 19.55 2.65
N SER A 76 8.22 19.55 1.46
CA SER A 76 8.29 20.65 0.51
C SER A 76 7.31 20.48 -0.65
N GLU A 77 7.18 21.50 -1.49
CA GLU A 77 6.30 21.46 -2.66
C GLU A 77 6.72 20.38 -3.66
N GLU A 78 8.03 20.16 -3.81
CA GLU A 78 8.60 19.17 -4.74
C GLU A 78 8.37 17.74 -4.25
N ASP A 79 8.38 17.48 -2.93
CA ASP A 79 8.01 16.16 -2.39
C ASP A 79 6.52 15.86 -2.71
N VAL A 80 5.65 16.88 -2.65
CA VAL A 80 4.21 16.75 -2.99
C VAL A 80 4.02 16.53 -4.48
N ASP A 81 4.75 17.27 -5.31
CA ASP A 81 4.73 17.10 -6.76
C ASP A 81 5.19 15.70 -7.16
N ALA A 82 6.21 15.14 -6.49
CA ALA A 82 6.66 13.77 -6.68
C ALA A 82 5.57 12.73 -6.37
N TYR A 83 4.79 12.92 -5.30
CA TYR A 83 3.68 12.02 -4.97
C TYR A 83 2.51 12.13 -5.95
N LEU A 84 2.13 13.35 -6.35
CA LEU A 84 1.00 13.57 -7.26
C LEU A 84 1.32 13.12 -8.69
N SER A 85 2.51 13.44 -9.20
CA SER A 85 2.97 13.00 -10.53
C SER A 85 3.10 11.48 -10.62
N GLN A 86 3.63 10.84 -9.57
CA GLN A 86 3.57 9.39 -9.39
C GLN A 86 2.15 8.84 -9.55
N ALA A 87 1.19 9.35 -8.76
CA ALA A 87 -0.17 8.82 -8.73
C ALA A 87 -0.88 8.95 -10.09
N VAL A 88 -0.75 10.10 -10.78
CA VAL A 88 -1.40 10.29 -12.09
C VAL A 88 -0.73 9.48 -13.21
N CYS A 89 0.61 9.41 -13.24
CA CYS A 89 1.36 8.73 -14.31
C CYS A 89 1.36 7.20 -14.16
N GLN A 90 1.33 6.65 -12.94
CA GLN A 90 1.38 5.21 -12.70
C GLN A 90 0.33 4.43 -13.49
N ARG A 91 -0.86 5.00 -13.65
CA ARG A 91 -2.03 4.37 -14.30
C ARG A 91 -1.88 4.23 -15.81
N LEU A 92 -0.98 4.99 -16.43
CA LEU A 92 -0.65 4.90 -17.84
C LEU A 92 0.55 3.99 -18.13
N LYS A 93 1.24 3.48 -17.09
CA LYS A 93 2.45 2.66 -17.23
C LYS A 93 2.16 1.18 -16.99
N SER A 94 2.55 0.35 -17.95
CA SER A 94 2.56 -1.10 -17.82
C SER A 94 3.73 -1.58 -16.95
N SER A 95 3.63 -2.80 -16.42
CA SER A 95 4.69 -3.41 -15.59
C SER A 95 6.07 -3.46 -16.29
N PRO A 96 6.19 -3.77 -17.60
CA PRO A 96 7.46 -3.66 -18.32
C PRO A 96 8.06 -2.25 -18.34
N GLU A 97 7.23 -1.20 -18.55
CA GLU A 97 7.71 0.18 -18.57
C GLU A 97 8.22 0.62 -17.20
N LEU A 98 7.50 0.27 -16.12
CA LEU A 98 7.95 0.53 -14.74
C LEU A 98 9.28 -0.17 -14.41
N GLN A 99 9.51 -1.38 -14.95
CA GLN A 99 10.76 -2.11 -14.79
C GLN A 99 11.93 -1.50 -15.58
N GLN A 100 11.66 -0.77 -16.66
CA GLN A 100 12.66 -0.08 -17.48
C GLN A 100 13.05 1.31 -16.95
N ILE A 101 12.39 1.81 -15.89
CA ILE A 101 12.77 3.07 -15.25
C ILE A 101 14.18 2.97 -14.66
N GLU A 102 15.12 3.68 -15.28
CA GLU A 102 16.48 3.85 -14.77
C GLU A 102 16.53 4.98 -13.73
N LEU A 103 17.24 4.74 -12.62
CA LEU A 103 17.45 5.72 -11.56
C LEU A 103 18.93 6.15 -11.56
N PRO A 104 19.26 7.36 -12.05
CA PRO A 104 20.65 7.81 -12.16
C PRO A 104 21.31 8.10 -10.81
N LEU A 105 20.52 8.24 -9.75
CA LEU A 105 20.96 8.45 -8.37
C LEU A 105 19.91 7.85 -7.43
N LEU A 106 20.34 7.28 -6.29
CA LEU A 106 19.43 6.82 -5.24
C LEU A 106 19.39 7.83 -4.08
N SER A 107 18.30 8.59 -3.98
CA SER A 107 18.04 9.52 -2.88
C SER A 107 17.49 8.80 -1.64
N SER A 108 18.16 8.95 -0.48
CA SER A 108 17.66 8.45 0.81
C SER A 108 16.31 9.08 1.21
N ARG A 109 16.11 10.38 0.92
CA ARG A 109 14.84 11.09 1.11
C ARG A 109 13.71 10.43 0.32
N ALA A 110 13.92 10.14 -0.97
CA ALA A 110 12.90 9.46 -1.79
C ALA A 110 12.54 8.07 -1.24
N VAL A 111 13.52 7.29 -0.76
CA VAL A 111 13.25 5.99 -0.12
C VAL A 111 12.43 6.15 1.17
N GLN A 112 12.75 7.14 2.00
CA GLN A 112 11.99 7.44 3.23
C GLN A 112 10.54 7.85 2.92
N LEU A 113 10.34 8.70 1.90
CA LEU A 113 9.01 9.14 1.45
C LEU A 113 8.19 8.01 0.85
N GLY A 114 8.78 7.17 -0.02
CA GLY A 114 8.10 5.99 -0.54
C GLY A 114 7.70 5.02 0.57
N SER A 115 8.56 4.79 1.56
CA SER A 115 8.25 3.98 2.75
C SER A 115 7.11 4.57 3.58
N LEU A 116 7.09 5.90 3.76
CA LEU A 116 6.02 6.62 4.45
C LEU A 116 4.68 6.46 3.73
N TYR A 117 4.65 6.60 2.41
CA TYR A 117 3.45 6.39 1.60
C TYR A 117 2.95 4.94 1.70
N VAL A 118 3.82 3.95 1.53
CA VAL A 118 3.47 2.52 1.63
C VAL A 118 2.89 2.17 3.01
N ARG A 119 3.46 2.71 4.10
CA ARG A 119 2.89 2.61 5.45
C ARG A 119 1.53 3.32 5.56
N GLY A 120 1.36 4.43 4.86
CA GLY A 120 0.12 5.19 4.74
C GLY A 120 -1.02 4.38 4.12
N ILE A 121 -0.75 3.55 3.12
CA ILE A 121 -1.76 2.70 2.44
C ILE A 121 -2.47 1.77 3.44
N SER A 122 -1.77 1.25 4.46
CA SER A 122 -2.42 0.44 5.50
C SER A 122 -3.45 1.24 6.34
N HIS A 123 -3.21 2.54 6.53
CA HIS A 123 -4.14 3.43 7.22
C HIS A 123 -5.30 3.82 6.31
N LEU A 124 -5.03 4.05 5.02
CA LEU A 124 -6.03 4.28 3.96
C LEU A 124 -7.03 3.12 3.86
N LEU A 125 -6.52 1.89 3.78
CA LEU A 125 -7.34 0.68 3.73
C LEU A 125 -8.10 0.44 5.04
N GLY A 126 -7.46 0.70 6.19
CA GLY A 126 -8.11 0.61 7.50
C GLY A 126 -9.28 1.58 7.64
N ALA A 127 -9.10 2.83 7.21
CA ALA A 127 -10.15 3.85 7.19
C ALA A 127 -11.29 3.49 6.22
N ASN A 128 -10.98 2.98 5.02
CA ASN A 128 -11.98 2.53 4.06
C ASN A 128 -12.85 1.41 4.66
N ASN A 129 -12.21 0.38 5.22
CA ASN A 129 -12.92 -0.74 5.85
C ASN A 129 -13.75 -0.29 7.07
N ALA A 130 -13.18 0.53 7.96
CA ALA A 130 -13.90 1.07 9.12
C ALA A 130 -15.13 1.91 8.70
N SER A 131 -15.04 2.60 7.57
CA SER A 131 -16.12 3.44 7.02
C SER A 131 -17.14 2.66 6.18
N GLY A 132 -17.11 1.32 6.17
CA GLY A 132 -18.06 0.50 5.39
C GLY A 132 -17.72 0.37 3.90
N CYS A 133 -16.44 0.51 3.54
CA CYS A 133 -15.89 0.35 2.19
C CYS A 133 -16.54 1.27 1.12
N PRO A 134 -16.53 2.61 1.28
CA PRO A 134 -17.02 3.53 0.25
C PRO A 134 -16.21 3.49 -1.06
N LEU A 135 -14.91 3.18 -0.99
CA LEU A 135 -14.06 2.97 -2.18
C LEU A 135 -13.83 1.47 -2.42
N PRO A 136 -13.73 1.02 -3.68
CA PRO A 136 -13.36 -0.36 -4.00
C PRO A 136 -11.97 -0.70 -3.45
N SER A 137 -11.87 -1.68 -2.55
CA SER A 137 -10.60 -2.03 -1.90
C SER A 137 -9.48 -2.37 -2.89
N ALA A 138 -9.82 -2.91 -4.07
CA ALA A 138 -8.86 -3.17 -5.16
C ALA A 138 -8.12 -1.91 -5.63
N ALA A 139 -8.81 -0.77 -5.70
CA ALA A 139 -8.26 0.52 -6.10
C ALA A 139 -7.31 1.12 -5.05
N LEU A 140 -7.34 0.61 -3.81
CA LEU A 140 -6.47 1.03 -2.70
C LEU A 140 -5.30 0.06 -2.44
N MET A 141 -5.15 -0.99 -3.27
CA MET A 141 -4.09 -1.97 -3.09
C MET A 141 -2.71 -1.40 -3.46
N PRO A 142 -1.63 -1.74 -2.72
CA PRO A 142 -0.31 -1.15 -2.94
C PRO A 142 0.19 -1.21 -4.39
N TRP A 143 -0.06 -2.33 -5.09
CA TRP A 143 0.35 -2.53 -6.48
C TRP A 143 -0.42 -1.67 -7.50
N HIS A 144 -1.58 -1.10 -7.14
CA HIS A 144 -2.31 -0.15 -7.98
C HIS A 144 -1.97 1.32 -7.67
N VAL A 145 -1.62 1.65 -6.41
CA VAL A 145 -1.46 3.05 -5.96
C VAL A 145 -0.01 3.49 -5.75
N PHE A 146 0.97 2.58 -5.80
CA PHE A 146 2.38 2.96 -5.65
C PHE A 146 3.40 2.03 -6.33
N ASP A 147 4.16 2.56 -7.29
CA ASP A 147 5.44 2.00 -7.75
C ASP A 147 6.65 2.78 -7.21
N GLY A 148 7.57 2.11 -6.50
CA GLY A 148 8.71 2.76 -5.86
C GLY A 148 9.77 3.32 -6.81
N ARG A 149 9.86 2.85 -8.07
CA ARG A 149 10.82 3.36 -9.05
C ARG A 149 10.29 4.60 -9.74
N LEU A 150 9.03 4.58 -10.17
CA LEU A 150 8.37 5.73 -10.78
C LEU A 150 8.35 6.91 -9.80
N PHE A 151 7.97 6.68 -8.53
CA PHE A 151 8.03 7.72 -7.50
C PHE A 151 9.45 8.30 -7.35
N HIS A 152 10.48 7.46 -7.36
CA HIS A 152 11.87 7.93 -7.23
C HIS A 152 12.31 8.76 -8.43
N SER A 153 11.94 8.35 -9.64
CA SER A 153 12.21 9.11 -10.87
C SER A 153 11.52 10.48 -10.84
N LYS A 154 10.21 10.49 -10.55
CA LYS A 154 9.41 11.73 -10.41
C LYS A 154 9.93 12.64 -9.30
N TYR A 155 10.40 12.10 -8.18
CA TYR A 155 11.08 12.84 -7.12
C TYR A 155 12.36 13.54 -7.61
N LEU A 156 13.21 12.84 -8.38
CA LEU A 156 14.43 13.44 -8.93
C LEU A 156 14.11 14.56 -9.94
N LEU A 157 13.08 14.39 -10.76
CA LEU A 157 12.60 15.41 -11.69
C LEU A 157 12.03 16.63 -10.94
N ALA A 158 11.12 16.43 -10.00
CA ALA A 158 10.51 17.51 -9.22
C ALA A 158 11.56 18.35 -8.46
N HIS A 159 12.54 17.71 -7.82
CA HIS A 159 13.60 18.43 -7.09
C HIS A 159 14.66 19.09 -7.98
N ARG A 160 14.78 18.71 -9.25
CA ARG A 160 15.58 19.45 -10.26
C ARG A 160 14.89 20.73 -10.75
N GLY A 161 13.59 20.89 -10.48
CA GLY A 161 12.81 22.03 -10.95
C GLY A 161 12.46 21.95 -12.44
N VAL A 162 12.23 20.73 -12.97
CA VAL A 162 11.73 20.58 -14.35
C VAL A 162 10.31 21.12 -14.50
N GLU A 163 9.94 21.46 -15.73
CA GLU A 163 8.61 21.95 -16.06
C GLU A 163 7.52 20.88 -15.85
N LYS A 164 6.26 21.30 -15.64
CA LYS A 164 5.18 20.36 -15.30
C LYS A 164 4.81 19.39 -16.41
N HIS A 165 5.06 19.73 -17.67
CA HIS A 165 4.87 18.81 -18.80
C HIS A 165 5.89 17.68 -18.77
N GLU A 166 7.19 18.01 -18.67
CA GLU A 166 8.28 17.04 -18.51
C GLU A 166 8.08 16.15 -17.26
N LEU A 167 7.70 16.74 -16.12
CA LEU A 167 7.41 15.99 -14.89
C LEU A 167 6.29 14.95 -15.09
N LEU A 168 5.41 15.14 -16.06
CA LEU A 168 4.22 14.31 -16.30
C LEU A 168 4.31 13.50 -17.60
N ASP A 169 5.54 13.27 -18.08
CA ASP A 169 5.85 12.51 -19.30
C ASP A 169 5.16 13.06 -20.56
N ASP A 170 4.96 14.38 -20.61
CA ASP A 170 4.26 15.13 -21.66
C ASP A 170 2.80 14.71 -21.92
N ASP A 171 2.20 13.93 -21.02
CA ASP A 171 0.81 13.49 -21.15
C ASP A 171 -0.18 14.58 -20.67
N PRO A 172 -1.11 15.05 -21.53
CA PRO A 172 -2.05 16.12 -21.19
C PRO A 172 -3.14 15.68 -20.20
N SER A 173 -3.45 14.38 -20.10
CA SER A 173 -4.41 13.85 -19.14
C SER A 173 -3.80 13.83 -17.73
N CYS A 174 -2.55 13.38 -17.61
CA CYS A 174 -1.75 13.49 -16.40
C CYS A 174 -1.59 14.95 -15.97
N LEU A 175 -1.32 15.88 -16.89
CA LEU A 175 -1.23 17.32 -16.58
C LEU A 175 -2.54 17.88 -16.02
N SER A 176 -3.66 17.63 -16.69
CA SER A 176 -4.98 18.09 -16.24
C SER A 176 -5.32 17.56 -14.84
N GLN A 177 -5.15 16.26 -14.61
CA GLN A 177 -5.45 15.65 -13.32
C GLN A 177 -4.46 16.06 -12.23
N PHE A 178 -3.16 16.19 -12.54
CA PHE A 178 -2.18 16.69 -11.59
C PHE A 178 -2.54 18.09 -11.07
N LEU A 179 -2.92 19.00 -11.97
CA LEU A 179 -3.30 20.36 -11.60
C LEU A 179 -4.54 20.39 -10.71
N LEU A 180 -5.59 19.62 -11.05
CA LEU A 180 -6.80 19.46 -10.24
C LEU A 180 -6.49 18.94 -8.82
N LEU A 181 -5.69 17.87 -8.73
CA LEU A 181 -5.32 17.27 -7.44
C LEU A 181 -4.44 18.21 -6.61
N LYS A 182 -3.51 18.93 -7.26
CA LYS A 182 -2.62 19.91 -6.61
C LYS A 182 -3.40 21.11 -6.07
N GLU A 183 -4.33 21.65 -6.85
CA GLU A 183 -5.22 22.74 -6.44
C GLU A 183 -5.99 22.37 -5.18
N LYS A 184 -6.67 21.21 -5.19
CA LYS A 184 -7.47 20.73 -4.06
C LYS A 184 -6.64 20.48 -2.80
N LEU A 185 -5.45 19.89 -2.95
CA LEU A 185 -4.51 19.71 -1.83
C LEU A 185 -4.04 21.06 -1.25
N VAL A 186 -3.71 22.04 -2.11
CA VAL A 186 -3.26 23.37 -1.67
C VAL A 186 -4.39 24.15 -1.01
N GLU A 187 -5.63 24.03 -1.50
CA GLU A 187 -6.82 24.61 -0.88
C GLU A 187 -7.00 24.08 0.56
N THR A 188 -6.91 22.76 0.76
CA THR A 188 -6.96 22.12 2.09
C THR A 188 -5.80 22.55 2.98
N CYS A 189 -4.58 22.62 2.45
CA CYS A 189 -3.42 23.12 3.20
C CYS A 189 -3.63 24.55 3.69
N ARG A 190 -4.15 25.44 2.84
CA ARG A 190 -4.48 26.83 3.20
C ARG A 190 -5.54 26.90 4.30
N LYS A 191 -6.62 26.10 4.21
CA LYS A 191 -7.67 26.02 5.25
C LYS A 191 -7.12 25.58 6.60
N ARG A 192 -6.09 24.73 6.62
CA ARG A 192 -5.44 24.21 7.84
C ARG A 192 -4.18 24.97 8.26
N SER A 193 -3.95 26.17 7.71
CA SER A 193 -2.77 27.00 7.99
C SER A 193 -1.43 26.30 7.73
N ARG A 194 -1.41 25.27 6.88
CA ARG A 194 -0.21 24.55 6.45
C ARG A 194 0.41 25.25 5.25
N ALA A 195 1.41 26.09 5.50
CA ALA A 195 2.28 26.58 4.45
C ALA A 195 3.18 25.43 3.95
N LEU A 196 3.05 25.05 2.67
CA LEU A 196 4.11 24.35 1.96
C LEU A 196 5.23 25.36 1.64
N GLN A 197 6.46 24.86 1.54
CA GLN A 197 7.61 25.67 1.13
C GLN A 197 8.34 24.92 0.02
N SER A 198 8.58 25.57 -1.11
CA SER A 198 9.56 25.08 -2.09
C SER A 198 10.94 24.90 -1.43
N ARG A 199 11.52 23.72 -1.60
CA ARG A 199 12.87 23.34 -1.14
C ARG A 199 13.50 22.41 -2.19
N PRO A 200 13.81 22.94 -3.39
CA PRO A 200 14.45 22.16 -4.44
C PRO A 200 15.78 21.62 -3.93
N ARG A 201 16.12 20.41 -4.35
CA ARG A 201 17.32 19.72 -3.91
C ARG A 201 18.19 19.54 -5.13
N ALA A 202 19.33 20.24 -5.14
CA ALA A 202 20.35 19.97 -6.13
C ALA A 202 20.64 18.46 -6.15
N PRO A 203 20.81 17.84 -7.34
CA PRO A 203 21.32 16.49 -7.39
C PRO A 203 22.63 16.45 -6.62
N GLU A 204 22.76 15.51 -5.67
CA GLU A 204 24.04 15.30 -5.00
C GLU A 204 25.07 15.06 -6.10
N ARG A 205 26.00 16.01 -6.26
CA ARG A 205 27.19 15.75 -7.08
C ARG A 205 27.79 14.49 -6.51
N SER A 206 27.89 13.45 -7.34
CA SER A 206 28.78 12.34 -7.07
C SER A 206 30.12 12.92 -6.62
N LEU A 207 30.70 12.34 -5.57
CA LEU A 207 32.02 12.72 -5.08
C LEU A 207 33.01 12.51 -6.22
N SER A 208 33.23 13.56 -7.01
CA SER A 208 34.25 13.57 -8.05
C SER A 208 35.59 13.38 -7.34
N PRO A 209 36.39 12.36 -7.71
CA PRO A 209 37.73 12.24 -7.16
C PRO A 209 38.48 13.53 -7.46
N SER A 210 38.94 14.24 -6.41
CA SER A 210 39.78 15.41 -6.59
C SER A 210 41.02 15.00 -7.40
N PRO A 211 41.35 15.67 -8.52
CA PRO A 211 42.51 15.33 -9.32
C PRO A 211 43.79 15.78 -8.60
N GLY A 212 44.28 14.95 -7.67
CA GLY A 212 45.48 15.20 -6.88
C GLY A 212 45.41 14.57 -5.49
N GLY A 213 45.79 13.30 -5.38
CA GLY A 213 45.77 12.57 -4.11
C GLY A 213 46.07 11.08 -4.27
N SER A 214 47.32 10.73 -4.54
CA SER A 214 47.75 9.32 -4.64
C SER A 214 47.90 8.70 -3.24
N SER A 215 46.86 8.02 -2.75
CA SER A 215 47.00 6.95 -1.76
C SER A 215 45.83 5.96 -1.87
N GLY A 216 46.08 4.82 -2.50
CA GLY A 216 45.13 3.70 -2.54
C GLY A 216 45.27 2.84 -1.30
N GLU A 217 44.46 3.12 -0.27
CA GLU A 217 44.42 2.32 0.96
C GLU A 217 43.02 1.73 1.19
N ASP A 218 42.87 0.52 0.65
CA ASP A 218 42.39 -0.68 1.33
C ASP A 218 41.27 -0.57 2.40
N TRP A 219 40.02 -0.59 1.93
CA TRP A 219 38.84 -0.79 2.78
C TRP A 219 38.63 -2.26 3.25
N ARG A 220 39.59 -3.18 3.05
CA ARG A 220 39.44 -4.62 3.38
C ARG A 220 40.26 -5.11 4.57
N GLN A 221 41.16 -4.33 5.17
CA GLN A 221 41.97 -4.78 6.32
C GLN A 221 42.01 -3.81 7.51
N ARG A 222 40.96 -3.87 8.35
CA ARG A 222 41.13 -3.68 9.80
C ARG A 222 40.28 -4.68 10.56
N GLY A 223 40.82 -5.89 10.71
CA GLY A 223 40.23 -6.93 11.53
C GLY A 223 40.33 -6.61 13.03
N GLU A 224 39.26 -6.98 13.74
CA GLU A 224 39.30 -7.73 15.00
C GLU A 224 40.26 -7.26 16.12
N THR A 225 39.67 -6.75 17.20
CA THR A 225 40.06 -7.18 18.55
C THR A 225 38.85 -7.13 19.50
N ALA A 226 38.49 -8.30 20.02
CA ALA A 226 37.68 -8.58 21.22
C ALA A 226 36.29 -7.91 21.42
N GLY A 227 35.23 -8.73 21.50
CA GLY A 227 34.21 -8.49 22.54
C GLY A 227 32.71 -8.64 22.24
N GLY A 228 32.24 -9.84 21.83
CA GLY A 228 30.96 -10.34 22.36
C GLY A 228 29.66 -10.25 21.52
N HIS A 229 29.07 -11.42 21.29
CA HIS A 229 27.63 -11.71 21.11
C HIS A 229 26.91 -11.30 19.81
N GLN A 230 26.96 -12.25 18.87
CA GLN A 230 26.04 -12.44 17.75
C GLN A 230 24.56 -12.53 18.19
N ARG A 231 23.64 -11.98 17.38
CA ARG A 231 22.58 -12.75 16.67
C ARG A 231 22.20 -12.02 15.37
N GLY A 232 22.41 -12.66 14.22
CA GLY A 232 22.12 -12.07 12.92
C GLY A 232 20.90 -12.68 12.24
N TRP A 233 20.24 -11.89 11.38
CA TRP A 233 19.29 -12.36 10.37
C TRP A 233 19.67 -11.72 9.03
N GLY A 234 20.53 -12.41 8.28
CA GLY A 234 20.92 -12.00 6.93
C GLY A 234 20.01 -12.61 5.88
N TRP A 235 19.44 -11.77 5.03
CA TRP A 235 18.77 -12.19 3.79
C TRP A 235 19.74 -13.01 2.93
N ARG A 236 19.32 -14.19 2.47
CA ARG A 236 20.14 -15.05 1.62
C ARG A 236 19.51 -15.20 0.25
N GLU A 237 19.89 -14.29 -0.64
CA GLU A 237 19.63 -14.40 -2.07
C GLU A 237 20.45 -15.58 -2.64
N ARG A 238 19.84 -16.44 -3.46
CA ARG A 238 20.53 -17.59 -4.06
C ARG A 238 20.22 -17.67 -5.55
N ARG A 239 20.98 -16.94 -6.37
CA ARG A 239 21.04 -17.21 -7.81
C ARG A 239 21.75 -18.54 -8.04
N GLY A 240 21.07 -19.47 -8.70
CA GLY A 240 21.66 -20.65 -9.30
C GLY A 240 21.24 -20.69 -10.77
N GLN A 241 22.16 -20.41 -11.68
CA GLN A 241 21.97 -20.75 -13.08
C GLN A 241 22.01 -22.27 -13.21
N ASN A 242 21.09 -22.86 -13.96
CA ASN A 242 21.44 -24.02 -14.77
C ASN A 242 20.55 -24.11 -16.02
N VAL A 243 21.22 -24.34 -17.14
CA VAL A 243 20.67 -24.47 -18.49
C VAL A 243 20.12 -25.89 -18.66
N TYR A 244 18.99 -26.09 -19.36
CA TYR A 244 18.83 -27.18 -20.34
C TYR A 244 17.61 -26.95 -21.25
N LYS A 245 17.79 -27.16 -22.56
CA LYS A 245 16.72 -27.07 -23.58
C LYS A 245 16.03 -28.43 -23.79
N SER A 246 14.70 -28.39 -23.75
CA SER A 246 13.70 -29.16 -24.56
C SER A 246 14.05 -30.52 -25.18
N ARG A 247 13.22 -31.54 -24.92
CA ARG A 247 12.50 -32.33 -25.95
C ARG A 247 11.36 -33.21 -25.41
N ASP A 248 10.15 -32.89 -25.83
CA ASP A 248 9.18 -33.75 -26.56
C ASP A 248 8.66 -35.13 -26.03
N ARG A 249 7.30 -35.20 -26.05
CA ARG A 249 6.39 -36.35 -26.37
C ARG A 249 5.81 -37.28 -25.29
N MET A 250 4.50 -37.09 -25.09
CA MET A 250 3.38 -38.06 -25.16
C MET A 250 3.69 -39.57 -25.02
N TRP A 251 2.91 -40.28 -24.18
CA TRP A 251 1.75 -41.12 -24.58
C TRP A 251 0.94 -41.54 -23.34
N GLY A 252 -0.36 -41.80 -23.50
CA GLY A 252 -1.25 -42.19 -22.39
C GLY A 252 -2.74 -42.13 -22.73
N ARG A 253 -3.16 -42.84 -23.79
CA ARG A 253 -4.55 -42.80 -24.30
C ARG A 253 -5.29 -44.09 -23.95
N GLY A 254 -6.49 -43.97 -23.37
CA GLY A 254 -7.46 -45.06 -23.20
C GLY A 254 -8.88 -44.53 -23.45
N GLY A 255 -9.61 -45.13 -24.40
CA GLY A 255 -11.02 -44.79 -24.68
C GLY A 255 -12.01 -45.57 -23.80
N HIS A 256 -13.33 -45.49 -23.99
CA HIS A 256 -14.10 -44.87 -25.08
C HIS A 256 -15.60 -44.78 -24.70
N ARG A 257 -16.32 -43.75 -25.19
CA ARG A 257 -17.81 -43.63 -25.32
C ARG A 257 -18.61 -43.52 -23.99
N GLY A 258 -19.64 -42.65 -23.87
CA GLY A 258 -20.11 -41.57 -24.76
C GLY A 258 -21.49 -41.01 -24.37
N ARG A 259 -21.93 -39.97 -25.11
CA ARG A 259 -23.30 -39.36 -25.19
C ARG A 259 -23.89 -38.61 -23.97
N GLY A 260 -24.53 -37.49 -24.31
CA GLY A 260 -25.67 -36.87 -23.60
C GLY A 260 -25.26 -35.83 -22.55
N GLN A 261 -25.46 -34.53 -22.76
CA GLN A 261 -26.70 -33.74 -22.79
C GLN A 261 -27.29 -33.39 -21.42
N ASP A 262 -27.57 -32.09 -21.32
CA ASP A 262 -28.62 -31.41 -20.58
C ASP A 262 -28.48 -31.11 -19.08
N PHE A 263 -28.82 -29.86 -18.83
CA PHE A 263 -28.81 -29.09 -17.59
C PHE A 263 -30.27 -28.94 -17.16
N TYR A 264 -30.70 -29.48 -16.01
CA TYR A 264 -31.90 -29.02 -15.31
C TYR A 264 -31.93 -29.37 -13.81
N SER A 265 -32.14 -28.31 -13.01
CA SER A 265 -32.90 -28.14 -11.76
C SER A 265 -33.36 -29.32 -10.86
N CYS A 266 -33.20 -29.07 -9.55
CA CYS A 266 -34.12 -29.35 -8.42
C CYS A 266 -34.51 -30.80 -8.04
N HIS A 267 -34.26 -31.21 -6.79
CA HIS A 267 -35.29 -31.32 -5.72
C HIS A 267 -34.74 -31.85 -4.38
N SER A 268 -35.54 -31.70 -3.32
CA SER A 268 -35.30 -32.06 -1.91
C SER A 268 -35.79 -33.47 -1.54
N SER A 269 -35.14 -34.17 -0.61
CA SER A 269 -35.70 -34.50 0.74
C SER A 269 -34.81 -35.41 1.60
N GLU A 270 -34.78 -35.09 2.89
CA GLU A 270 -34.96 -35.95 4.09
C GLU A 270 -34.45 -37.42 4.14
N ASP A 271 -33.41 -37.60 4.99
CA ASP A 271 -33.42 -38.33 6.28
C ASP A 271 -33.37 -39.90 6.41
N MET A 272 -32.65 -40.29 7.47
CA MET A 272 -32.66 -41.51 8.32
C MET A 272 -32.23 -42.94 7.85
N SER A 273 -31.13 -43.39 8.49
CA SER A 273 -31.02 -44.58 9.38
C SER A 273 -30.28 -45.88 9.00
N ARG A 274 -29.15 -46.11 9.73
CA ARG A 274 -28.64 -47.36 10.39
C ARG A 274 -28.15 -48.53 9.49
N CYS A 275 -26.88 -48.98 9.59
CA CYS A 275 -26.33 -50.03 10.52
C CYS A 275 -24.83 -50.31 10.19
N LEU A 276 -23.93 -51.01 10.93
CA LEU A 276 -23.79 -51.47 12.33
C LEU A 276 -22.30 -51.91 12.64
N LYS A 277 -21.82 -51.71 13.88
CA LYS A 277 -20.81 -52.45 14.71
C LYS A 277 -19.62 -53.23 14.03
N LEU A 278 -18.35 -52.82 14.20
CA LEU A 278 -17.35 -53.10 15.30
C LEU A 278 -16.51 -54.42 15.12
N PRO A 279 -15.20 -54.48 15.51
CA PRO A 279 -14.73 -54.35 16.90
C PRO A 279 -13.43 -53.52 17.15
N ARG A 280 -13.05 -53.42 18.43
CA ARG A 280 -11.98 -52.56 19.01
C ARG A 280 -10.58 -53.21 19.05
N GLY A 281 -9.53 -52.40 18.95
CA GLY A 281 -8.14 -52.72 19.33
C GLY A 281 -7.43 -51.54 20.04
N ARG A 282 -6.54 -51.83 20.99
CA ARG A 282 -5.87 -50.89 21.93
C ARG A 282 -4.98 -49.86 21.22
N SER A 283 -5.08 -48.55 21.51
CA SER A 283 -4.48 -47.78 22.64
C SER A 283 -2.96 -47.59 22.59
N ASN A 284 -2.53 -46.35 22.32
CA ASN A 284 -1.82 -45.53 23.31
C ASN A 284 -1.78 -44.04 22.92
N HIS A 285 -2.12 -43.17 23.86
CA HIS A 285 -2.11 -41.71 23.68
C HIS A 285 -0.81 -41.08 24.20
N TYR A 286 -0.12 -40.30 23.38
CA TYR A 286 0.78 -39.25 23.86
C TYR A 286 0.09 -37.90 23.72
N ARG A 287 -0.32 -37.33 24.87
CA ARG A 287 -1.12 -36.10 24.95
C ARG A 287 -0.21 -34.89 25.18
N GLY A 288 0.28 -34.27 24.10
CA GLY A 288 0.91 -32.95 24.15
C GLY A 288 -0.08 -31.90 24.66
N ARG A 289 0.26 -31.23 25.77
CA ARG A 289 -0.66 -30.36 26.52
C ARG A 289 -0.40 -28.89 26.18
N TYR A 290 -1.12 -28.34 25.19
CA TYR A 290 -1.11 -26.90 24.95
C TYR A 290 -1.79 -26.18 26.12
N GLN A 291 -1.05 -25.29 26.80
CA GLN A 291 -1.61 -24.37 27.78
C GLN A 291 -2.21 -23.17 27.03
N LEU A 292 -3.51 -22.93 27.22
CA LEU A 292 -4.14 -21.68 26.79
C LEU A 292 -3.85 -20.59 27.83
N ALA A 293 -3.59 -19.37 27.36
CA ALA A 293 -3.34 -18.21 28.22
C ALA A 293 -4.58 -17.86 29.08
N PRO A 294 -4.42 -17.21 30.25
CA PRO A 294 -5.54 -16.84 31.11
C PRO A 294 -6.56 -15.93 30.41
N ARG A 295 -7.86 -16.20 30.62
CA ARG A 295 -8.93 -15.28 30.22
C ARG A 295 -8.95 -14.07 31.16
N TRP A 296 -9.17 -12.89 30.59
CA TRP A 296 -9.42 -11.67 31.36
C TRP A 296 -10.72 -11.79 32.17
N PRO A 297 -10.77 -11.30 33.42
CA PRO A 297 -12.00 -11.26 34.21
C PRO A 297 -12.94 -10.19 33.65
N HIS A 298 -14.22 -10.55 33.46
CA HIS A 298 -15.28 -9.59 33.17
C HIS A 298 -15.76 -8.94 34.48
N PRO A 299 -16.04 -7.62 34.50
CA PRO A 299 -16.72 -6.99 35.63
C PRO A 299 -18.19 -7.43 35.69
N SER A 300 -18.71 -7.61 36.91
CA SER A 300 -20.14 -7.86 37.14
C SER A 300 -20.96 -6.62 36.81
N ALA A 301 -22.09 -6.80 36.12
CA ALA A 301 -23.08 -5.74 35.91
C ALA A 301 -23.88 -5.46 37.20
N PRO A 302 -24.42 -4.23 37.37
CA PRO A 302 -25.33 -3.88 38.47
C PRO A 302 -26.72 -4.51 38.33
#